data_AF-A0A4Y6UEM8-F1
#
_entry.id   AF-A0A4Y6UEM8-F1
#
_cell.length_a   1.000
_cell.length_b   1.000
_cell.length_c   1.000
_cell.angle_alpha   90.00
_cell.angle_beta   90.00
_cell.angle_gamma   90.00
#
_symmetry.space_group_name_H-M   'P 1'
#
loop_
_entity.id
_entity.type
_entity.pdbx_description
1 polymer ?
#
loop_
_entity_poly.entity_id
_entity_poly.type
_entity_poly.pdbx_seq_one_letter_code
_entity_poly.pdbx_strand_id
1 'polypeptide(L)'
;MAPAATPTNQPAALAQTTPAQTSPAQATLSTQAAPGVVAWDWQGWAAAYPALAVSVAPEQAQGAFTLACLCLNNTPGSVVGDVTQRQALLWLLVAHILQLGLNQAAAASGGASPGSGGLVGRVSSASRGSVSISTDGGGIPSGAWWYAQTPWGAAFWQATAWLRQMRCLPGRSHPALTWP
;
A
#
# COMPACT_ATOMS: atom_id res chain seq x y z
N MET A 1 -0.64 -56.56 51.55
CA MET A 1 0.43 -57.57 51.46
C MET A 1 1.33 -57.17 50.32
N ALA A 2 2.46 -56.51 50.61
CA ALA A 2 3.59 -56.36 49.67
C ALA A 2 4.51 -57.58 49.88
N PRO A 3 5.20 -58.10 48.84
CA PRO A 3 6.51 -57.58 48.35
C PRO A 3 6.62 -57.58 46.80
N ALA A 4 7.30 -56.65 46.11
CA ALA A 4 8.75 -56.39 45.99
C ALA A 4 9.56 -57.55 45.34
N ALA A 5 9.97 -57.39 44.08
CA ALA A 5 11.34 -57.66 43.55
C ALA A 5 11.40 -57.55 42.01
N THR A 6 12.00 -56.46 41.51
CA THR A 6 12.78 -56.42 40.24
C THR A 6 14.08 -57.24 40.46
N PRO A 7 14.87 -57.68 39.44
CA PRO A 7 15.60 -56.76 38.53
C PRO A 7 15.96 -57.34 37.13
N THR A 8 16.68 -56.50 36.37
CA THR A 8 17.69 -56.89 35.36
C THR A 8 17.18 -57.16 33.94
N ASN A 9 17.26 -56.14 33.07
CA ASN A 9 18.36 -56.08 32.11
C ASN A 9 18.50 -54.67 31.48
N GLN A 10 19.59 -54.00 31.79
CA GLN A 10 20.20 -52.88 31.05
C GLN A 10 21.68 -53.28 30.93
N PRO A 11 22.37 -53.09 29.79
CA PRO A 11 22.94 -51.77 29.43
C PRO A 11 22.77 -51.53 27.90
N ALA A 12 23.01 -50.37 27.30
CA ALA A 12 24.12 -49.46 27.50
C ALA A 12 23.75 -48.06 27.02
N ALA A 13 24.02 -47.08 27.88
CA ALA A 13 24.27 -45.71 27.49
C ALA A 13 25.62 -45.65 26.76
N LEU A 14 25.68 -44.93 25.65
CA LEU A 14 26.88 -44.22 25.25
C LEU A 14 26.56 -42.73 25.27
N ALA A 15 27.18 -42.07 26.23
CA ALA A 15 27.19 -40.65 26.42
C ALA A 15 27.84 -39.94 25.22
N GLN A 16 27.26 -38.79 24.91
CA GLN A 16 27.90 -37.53 24.54
C GLN A 16 29.42 -37.57 24.29
N THR A 17 29.85 -37.02 23.15
CA THR A 17 30.77 -35.86 23.04
C THR A 17 31.36 -35.82 21.64
N THR A 18 31.18 -34.71 20.92
CA THR A 18 32.30 -33.89 20.39
C THR A 18 31.73 -32.73 19.55
N PRO A 19 32.31 -31.51 19.67
CA PRO A 19 31.76 -30.25 19.17
C PRO A 19 32.47 -29.74 17.89
N ALA A 20 32.10 -28.51 17.48
CA ALA A 20 32.69 -27.65 16.45
C ALA A 20 32.29 -27.97 14.99
N GLN A 21 31.37 -27.22 14.39
CA GLN A 21 31.62 -25.94 13.70
C GLN A 21 32.86 -26.03 12.78
N THR A 22 32.73 -25.94 11.46
CA THR A 22 32.53 -24.66 10.79
C THR A 22 32.11 -24.89 9.34
N SER A 23 30.92 -24.40 8.96
CA SER A 23 30.64 -24.02 7.58
C SER A 23 30.01 -22.63 7.62
N PRO A 24 30.79 -21.55 7.45
CA PRO A 24 30.26 -20.21 7.44
C PRO A 24 29.86 -19.85 6.01
N ALA A 25 28.66 -20.24 5.57
CA ALA A 25 28.10 -19.72 4.32
C ALA A 25 26.58 -19.90 4.21
N GLN A 26 25.85 -19.88 5.31
CA GLN A 26 24.46 -19.44 5.23
C GLN A 26 24.45 -18.01 5.70
N ALA A 27 24.76 -17.13 4.74
CA ALA A 27 24.40 -15.74 4.83
C ALA A 27 22.91 -15.70 5.20
N THR A 28 22.63 -15.48 6.47
CA THR A 28 21.41 -14.82 6.90
C THR A 28 21.38 -13.54 6.10
N LEU A 29 20.69 -13.58 4.96
CA LEU A 29 20.13 -12.39 4.35
C LEU A 29 19.14 -11.88 5.38
N SER A 30 19.67 -11.16 6.37
CA SER A 30 18.91 -10.16 7.09
C SER A 30 18.28 -9.34 5.99
N THR A 31 16.98 -9.53 5.76
CA THR A 31 16.18 -8.65 4.91
C THR A 31 16.16 -7.31 5.63
N GLN A 32 17.27 -6.58 5.52
CA GLN A 32 17.35 -5.19 5.91
C GLN A 32 16.44 -4.48 4.92
N ALA A 33 15.34 -3.93 5.42
CA ALA A 33 14.50 -3.02 4.65
C ALA A 33 15.44 -2.04 3.94
N ALA A 34 15.44 -2.07 2.61
CA ALA A 34 16.35 -1.26 1.83
C ALA A 34 16.21 0.21 2.27
N PRO A 35 17.31 0.94 2.48
CA PRO A 35 17.26 2.31 2.95
C PRO A 35 16.40 3.13 1.96
N GLY A 36 15.30 3.70 2.45
CA GLY A 36 14.40 4.52 1.63
C GLY A 36 13.19 3.79 1.04
N VAL A 37 12.74 2.68 1.61
CA VAL A 37 11.47 2.00 1.26
C VAL A 37 10.48 2.14 2.42
N VAL A 38 9.22 2.47 2.12
CA VAL A 38 8.14 2.50 3.13
C VAL A 38 7.67 1.07 3.37
N ALA A 39 7.79 0.59 4.61
CA ALA A 39 7.20 -0.67 5.05
C ALA A 39 5.70 -0.49 5.36
N TRP A 40 4.90 -1.53 5.12
CA TRP A 40 3.50 -1.52 5.49
C TRP A 40 3.35 -1.72 7.01
N ASP A 41 2.64 -0.80 7.66
CA ASP A 41 2.28 -0.90 9.08
C ASP A 41 0.76 -0.73 9.23
N TRP A 42 0.09 -1.82 9.58
CA TRP A 42 -1.35 -1.83 9.79
C TRP A 42 -1.76 -0.97 11.00
N GLN A 43 -1.02 -1.03 12.11
CA GLN A 43 -1.44 -0.37 13.35
C GLN A 43 -1.34 1.15 13.20
N GLY A 44 -0.24 1.65 12.63
CA GLY A 44 -0.08 3.07 12.34
C GLY A 44 -1.10 3.58 11.34
N TRP A 45 -1.41 2.81 10.29
CA TRP A 45 -2.44 3.18 9.32
C TRP A 45 -3.84 3.20 9.95
N ALA A 46 -4.20 2.17 10.72
CA ALA A 46 -5.50 2.08 11.39
C ALA A 46 -5.72 3.21 12.41
N ALA A 47 -4.66 3.61 13.13
CA ALA A 47 -4.70 4.76 14.03
C ALA A 47 -4.87 6.09 13.29
N ALA A 48 -4.29 6.23 12.09
CA ALA A 48 -4.42 7.43 11.26
C ALA A 48 -5.81 7.54 10.58
N TYR A 49 -6.44 6.41 10.23
CA TYR A 49 -7.73 6.36 9.54
C TYR A 49 -8.76 5.48 10.27
N PRO A 50 -9.17 5.83 11.50
CA PRO A 50 -10.00 4.97 12.34
C PRO A 50 -11.38 4.68 11.71
N ALA A 51 -11.96 5.66 11.00
CA ALA A 51 -13.25 5.51 10.33
C ALA A 51 -13.25 4.41 9.25
N LEU A 52 -12.12 4.22 8.56
CA LEU A 52 -11.97 3.17 7.54
C LEU A 52 -11.58 1.84 8.16
N ALA A 53 -10.71 1.87 9.18
CA ALA A 53 -10.19 0.67 9.82
C ALA A 53 -11.30 -0.21 10.44
N VAL A 54 -12.40 0.39 10.91
CA VAL A 54 -13.56 -0.36 11.43
C VAL A 54 -14.23 -1.24 10.37
N SER A 55 -14.17 -0.83 9.10
CA SER A 55 -14.91 -1.48 8.00
C SER A 55 -14.03 -2.34 7.09
N VAL A 56 -12.72 -2.42 7.36
CA VAL A 56 -11.73 -3.03 6.47
C VAL A 56 -10.93 -4.11 7.19
N ALA A 57 -10.76 -5.26 6.54
CA ALA A 57 -9.87 -6.32 7.03
C ALA A 57 -8.39 -6.01 6.73
N PRO A 58 -7.44 -6.40 7.60
CA PRO A 58 -6.02 -6.08 7.43
C PRO A 58 -5.43 -6.63 6.13
N GLU A 59 -5.90 -7.78 5.64
CA GLU A 59 -5.46 -8.38 4.38
C GLU A 59 -5.88 -7.54 3.16
N GLN A 60 -7.08 -6.95 3.21
CA GLN A 60 -7.55 -6.04 2.16
C GLN A 60 -6.70 -4.78 2.09
N ALA A 61 -6.29 -4.26 3.25
CA ALA A 61 -5.43 -3.09 3.33
C ALA A 61 -4.00 -3.36 2.81
N GLN A 62 -3.45 -4.54 3.06
CA GLN A 62 -2.18 -4.98 2.44
C GLN A 62 -2.28 -5.06 0.90
N GLY A 63 -3.39 -5.60 0.39
CA GLY A 63 -3.68 -5.63 -1.05
C GLY A 63 -3.76 -4.22 -1.65
N ALA A 64 -4.47 -3.32 -0.97
CA ALA A 64 -4.57 -1.92 -1.36
C ALA A 64 -3.22 -1.20 -1.32
N PHE A 65 -2.34 -1.51 -0.37
CA PHE A 65 -0.96 -0.98 -0.32
C PHE A 65 -0.11 -1.44 -1.51
N THR A 66 -0.28 -2.68 -1.93
CA THR A 66 0.40 -3.21 -3.12
C THR A 66 -0.03 -2.44 -4.37
N LEU A 67 -1.33 -2.17 -4.50
CA LEU A 67 -1.87 -1.34 -5.59
C LEU A 67 -1.39 0.12 -5.49
N ALA A 68 -1.33 0.69 -4.29
CA ALA A 68 -0.81 2.05 -4.07
C ALA A 68 0.66 2.19 -4.52
N CYS A 69 1.48 1.14 -4.31
CA CYS A 69 2.87 1.11 -4.79
C CYS A 69 3.00 1.09 -6.32
N LEU A 70 1.96 0.70 -7.07
CA LEU A 70 1.93 0.82 -8.53
C LEU A 70 1.68 2.27 -8.97
N CYS A 71 0.86 3.01 -8.22
CA CYS A 71 0.58 4.43 -8.49
C CYS A 71 1.75 5.34 -8.11
N LEU A 72 2.40 5.06 -6.98
CA LEU A 72 3.57 5.81 -6.49
C LEU A 72 4.73 4.86 -6.24
N ASN A 73 5.84 5.09 -6.93
CA ASN A 73 7.03 4.25 -6.80
C ASN A 73 7.56 4.26 -5.36
N ASN A 74 7.63 3.08 -4.74
CA ASN A 74 8.13 2.90 -3.36
C ASN A 74 9.59 2.43 -3.30
N THR A 75 10.33 2.47 -4.42
CA THR A 75 11.75 2.09 -4.43
C THR A 75 12.63 3.26 -3.94
N PRO A 76 13.90 3.02 -3.52
CA PRO A 76 14.81 4.09 -3.11
C PRO A 76 15.05 5.16 -4.20
N GLY A 77 14.79 4.86 -5.48
CA GLY A 77 14.89 5.80 -6.59
C GLY A 77 13.65 6.67 -6.82
N SER A 78 12.66 6.67 -5.91
CA SER A 78 11.46 7.49 -6.05
C SER A 78 11.78 8.98 -6.07
N VAL A 79 10.99 9.77 -6.81
CA VAL A 79 11.10 11.23 -6.85
C VAL A 79 10.84 11.85 -5.47
N VAL A 80 10.03 11.19 -4.65
CA VAL A 80 9.81 11.57 -3.25
C VAL A 80 10.94 10.98 -2.40
N GLY A 81 11.98 11.78 -2.16
CA GLY A 81 13.16 11.36 -1.39
C GLY A 81 12.89 11.20 0.11
N ASP A 82 11.95 11.96 0.67
CA ASP A 82 11.54 11.84 2.06
C ASP A 82 10.61 10.62 2.26
N VAL A 83 11.06 9.68 3.10
CA VAL A 83 10.33 8.44 3.40
C VAL A 83 9.04 8.73 4.16
N THR A 84 9.03 9.70 5.07
CA THR A 84 7.84 10.07 5.84
C THR A 84 6.79 10.70 4.94
N GLN A 85 7.20 11.60 4.03
CA GLN A 85 6.31 12.17 3.03
C GLN A 85 5.74 11.09 2.11
N ARG A 86 6.58 10.15 1.65
CA ARG A 86 6.14 9.05 0.81
C ARG A 86 5.14 8.14 1.52
N GLN A 87 5.37 7.87 2.80
CA GLN A 87 4.46 7.07 3.62
C GLN A 87 3.08 7.73 3.71
N ALA A 88 3.03 9.04 4.01
CA ALA A 88 1.76 9.78 4.06
C ALA A 88 0.99 9.73 2.73
N LEU A 89 1.70 9.88 1.60
CA LEU A 89 1.11 9.80 0.27
C LEU A 89 0.59 8.40 -0.06
N LEU A 90 1.35 7.34 0.26
CA LEU A 90 0.92 5.96 0.08
C LEU A 90 -0.28 5.63 0.96
N TRP A 91 -0.32 6.11 2.20
CA TRP A 91 -1.43 5.88 3.12
C TRP A 91 -2.73 6.54 2.65
N LEU A 92 -2.65 7.74 2.06
CA LEU A 92 -3.80 8.39 1.41
C LEU A 92 -4.31 7.58 0.21
N LEU A 93 -3.41 7.03 -0.61
CA LEU A 93 -3.77 6.14 -1.72
C LEU A 93 -4.45 4.85 -1.24
N VAL A 94 -3.94 4.25 -0.16
CA VAL A 94 -4.57 3.05 0.43
C VAL A 94 -5.98 3.36 0.92
N ALA A 95 -6.14 4.47 1.65
CA ALA A 95 -7.46 4.93 2.11
C ALA A 95 -8.42 5.18 0.94
N HIS A 96 -7.94 5.75 -0.18
CA HIS A 96 -8.71 5.96 -1.40
C HIS A 96 -9.20 4.63 -2.01
N ILE A 97 -8.29 3.67 -2.20
CA ILE A 97 -8.61 2.37 -2.83
C ILE A 97 -9.59 1.58 -1.96
N LEU A 98 -9.40 1.58 -0.64
CA LEU A 98 -10.29 0.93 0.30
C LEU A 98 -11.68 1.56 0.32
N GLN A 99 -11.76 2.89 0.37
CA GLN A 99 -13.04 3.60 0.30
C GLN A 99 -13.79 3.31 -1.02
N LEU A 100 -13.09 3.24 -2.15
CA LEU A 100 -13.69 2.83 -3.41
C LEU A 100 -14.27 1.41 -3.32
N GLY A 101 -13.52 0.46 -2.75
CA GLY A 101 -13.99 -0.91 -2.53
C GLY A 101 -15.25 -0.98 -1.65
N LEU A 102 -15.29 -0.19 -0.57
CA LEU A 102 -16.45 -0.09 0.32
C LEU A 102 -17.67 0.50 -0.41
N ASN A 103 -17.48 1.53 -1.24
CA ASN A 103 -18.55 2.12 -2.03
C ASN A 103 -19.13 1.11 -3.05
N GLN A 104 -18.29 0.30 -3.67
CA GLN A 104 -18.74 -0.78 -4.56
C GLN A 104 -19.54 -1.85 -3.78
N ALA A 105 -19.07 -2.25 -2.60
CA ALA A 105 -19.76 -3.22 -1.77
C ALA A 105 -21.14 -2.71 -1.28
N ALA A 106 -21.23 -1.43 -0.90
CA ALA A 106 -22.48 -0.79 -0.48
C ALA A 106 -23.50 -0.66 -1.62
N ALA A 107 -23.03 -0.49 -2.85
CA ALA A 107 -23.91 -0.46 -4.02
C ALA A 107 -24.41 -1.86 -4.41
N ALA A 108 -23.62 -2.90 -4.20
CA ALA A 108 -24.05 -4.27 -4.44
C ALA A 108 -25.13 -4.74 -3.45
N SER A 109 -25.13 -4.21 -2.21
CA SER A 109 -26.12 -4.54 -1.17
C SER A 109 -27.39 -3.69 -1.22
N GLY A 110 -27.58 -2.86 -2.27
CA GLY A 110 -28.79 -2.06 -2.46
C GLY A 110 -28.97 -0.89 -1.48
N GLY A 111 -27.98 -0.63 -0.61
CA GLY A 111 -27.99 0.48 0.36
C GLY A 111 -27.42 1.80 -0.16
N ALA A 112 -26.79 1.79 -1.34
CA ALA A 112 -26.26 3.00 -1.94
C ALA A 112 -27.25 3.61 -2.95
N SER A 113 -27.39 4.94 -2.89
CA SER A 113 -28.09 5.73 -3.92
C SER A 113 -27.60 5.29 -5.32
N PRO A 114 -28.50 5.07 -6.31
CA PRO A 114 -28.13 4.60 -7.64
C PRO A 114 -27.16 5.60 -8.28
N GLY A 115 -25.86 5.28 -8.22
CA GLY A 115 -24.76 6.18 -8.60
C GLY A 115 -23.44 5.95 -7.86
N SER A 116 -23.43 5.24 -6.72
CA SER A 116 -22.20 5.00 -5.93
C SER A 116 -21.44 3.70 -6.25
N GLY A 117 -22.02 2.79 -7.04
CA GLY A 117 -21.35 1.55 -7.46
C GLY A 117 -21.23 1.44 -8.97
N GLY A 118 -20.02 1.15 -9.43
CA GLY A 118 -19.78 0.62 -10.77
C GLY A 118 -19.69 1.59 -11.94
N LEU A 119 -19.63 2.91 -11.73
CA LEU A 119 -19.59 3.86 -12.85
C LEU A 119 -18.17 4.38 -13.12
N VAL A 120 -17.45 3.74 -14.03
CA VAL A 120 -16.16 4.20 -14.54
C VAL A 120 -16.33 4.87 -15.91
N GLY A 121 -16.48 6.19 -15.94
CA GLY A 121 -16.59 7.01 -17.17
C GLY A 121 -17.54 8.20 -17.06
N ARG A 122 -17.61 9.06 -18.10
CA ARG A 122 -18.56 10.19 -18.16
C ARG A 122 -20.00 9.66 -18.20
N VAL A 123 -20.81 9.99 -17.20
CA VAL A 123 -22.27 9.85 -17.28
C VAL A 123 -22.90 11.22 -17.41
N SER A 124 -23.60 11.42 -18.54
CA SER A 124 -24.12 12.70 -19.00
C SER A 124 -25.55 13.00 -18.54
N SER A 125 -26.28 12.05 -17.93
CA SER A 125 -27.53 12.29 -17.19
C SER A 125 -28.10 10.99 -16.59
N ALA A 126 -28.57 11.04 -15.34
CA ALA A 126 -29.53 10.09 -14.77
C ALA A 126 -30.30 10.73 -13.59
N SER A 127 -31.56 11.13 -13.83
CA SER A 127 -32.45 11.64 -12.79
C SER A 127 -33.42 10.55 -12.32
N ARG A 128 -33.46 10.26 -11.01
CA ARG A 128 -34.69 9.87 -10.29
C ARG A 128 -34.52 10.00 -8.77
N GLY A 129 -35.05 11.10 -8.23
CA GLY A 129 -35.73 11.11 -6.92
C GLY A 129 -34.92 10.86 -5.64
N SER A 130 -33.65 11.27 -5.56
CA SER A 130 -32.89 11.28 -4.30
C SER A 130 -31.95 12.49 -4.32
N VAL A 131 -31.80 13.18 -3.19
CA VAL A 131 -31.04 14.43 -3.05
C VAL A 131 -29.75 14.34 -3.85
N SER A 132 -29.73 15.03 -4.99
CA SER A 132 -28.67 14.91 -5.97
C SER A 132 -27.63 15.97 -5.63
N ILE A 133 -26.62 15.60 -4.83
CA ILE A 133 -25.46 16.47 -4.64
C ILE A 133 -24.65 16.39 -5.92
N SER A 134 -24.90 17.33 -6.83
CA SER A 134 -24.10 17.52 -8.04
C SER A 134 -22.87 18.33 -7.65
N THR A 135 -21.77 17.68 -7.30
CA THR A 135 -20.47 18.35 -7.23
C THR A 135 -20.01 18.63 -8.65
N ASP A 136 -20.03 19.91 -9.04
CA ASP A 136 -19.55 20.34 -10.35
C ASP A 136 -18.06 20.02 -10.49
N GLY A 137 -17.76 19.03 -11.33
CA GLY A 137 -16.40 18.61 -11.69
C GLY A 137 -15.89 19.25 -12.97
N GLY A 138 -16.52 20.34 -13.46
CA GLY A 138 -16.30 20.92 -14.78
C GLY A 138 -14.88 21.44 -15.06
N GLY A 139 -14.03 21.52 -14.03
CA GLY A 139 -12.61 21.87 -14.16
C GLY A 139 -11.62 20.74 -13.86
N ILE A 140 -12.08 19.51 -13.61
CA ILE A 140 -11.21 18.39 -13.24
C ILE A 140 -10.57 17.82 -14.52
N PRO A 141 -9.23 17.84 -14.66
CA PRO A 141 -8.58 17.27 -15.83
C PRO A 141 -8.89 15.77 -15.94
N SER A 142 -8.92 15.22 -17.16
CA SER A 142 -9.34 13.83 -17.42
C SER A 142 -8.58 12.79 -16.57
N GLY A 143 -7.31 13.04 -16.23
CA GLY A 143 -6.51 12.18 -15.36
C GLY A 143 -6.78 12.30 -13.85
N ALA A 144 -7.52 13.33 -13.41
CA ALA A 144 -7.85 13.58 -12.01
C ALA A 144 -9.21 13.00 -11.60
N TRP A 145 -10.05 12.61 -12.56
CA TRP A 145 -11.39 12.08 -12.31
C TRP A 145 -11.39 10.90 -11.31
N TRP A 146 -10.50 9.93 -11.48
CA TRP A 146 -10.46 8.75 -10.63
C TRP A 146 -10.20 9.10 -9.15
N TYR A 147 -9.26 10.02 -8.93
CA TYR A 147 -8.88 10.51 -7.61
C TYR A 147 -9.99 11.34 -6.95
N ALA A 148 -10.78 12.06 -7.74
CA ALA A 148 -11.87 12.90 -7.25
C ALA A 148 -13.06 12.11 -6.68
N GLN A 149 -13.11 10.78 -6.85
CA GLN A 149 -14.21 9.94 -6.35
C GLN A 149 -14.25 9.80 -4.81
N THR A 150 -13.18 10.18 -4.10
CA THR A 150 -13.14 10.13 -2.63
C THR A 150 -12.36 11.32 -2.07
N PRO A 151 -12.62 11.75 -0.82
CA PRO A 151 -11.85 12.84 -0.20
C PRO A 151 -10.34 12.51 -0.09
N TRP A 152 -9.98 11.26 0.19
CA TRP A 152 -8.59 10.82 0.31
C TRP A 152 -7.83 10.89 -1.02
N GLY A 153 -8.48 10.45 -2.09
CA GLY A 153 -7.94 10.55 -3.45
C GLY A 153 -7.77 12.01 -3.89
N ALA A 154 -8.74 12.88 -3.58
CA ALA A 154 -8.64 14.31 -3.87
C ALA A 154 -7.48 14.96 -3.10
N ALA A 155 -7.31 14.64 -1.81
CA ALA A 155 -6.19 15.11 -1.00
C ALA A 155 -4.84 14.62 -1.55
N PHE A 156 -4.73 13.35 -1.92
CA PHE A 156 -3.54 12.81 -2.58
C PHE A 156 -3.24 13.54 -3.90
N TRP A 157 -4.27 13.79 -4.71
CA TRP A 157 -4.12 14.51 -5.96
C TRP A 157 -3.57 15.90 -5.69
N GLN A 158 -4.14 16.68 -4.76
CA GLN A 158 -3.61 18.01 -4.43
C GLN A 158 -2.18 17.96 -3.88
N ALA A 159 -1.88 17.02 -2.97
CA ALA A 159 -0.56 16.87 -2.37
C ALA A 159 0.54 16.51 -3.38
N THR A 160 0.18 15.90 -4.51
CA THR A 160 1.09 15.50 -5.59
C THR A 160 1.12 16.47 -6.76
N ALA A 161 0.54 17.68 -6.63
CA ALA A 161 0.52 18.67 -7.70
C ALA A 161 1.91 19.01 -8.24
N TRP A 162 2.91 19.13 -7.37
CA TRP A 162 4.30 19.42 -7.72
C TRP A 162 4.99 18.32 -8.56
N LEU A 163 4.55 17.05 -8.42
CA LEU A 163 5.07 15.94 -9.22
C LEU A 163 4.60 15.98 -10.67
N ARG A 164 3.51 16.71 -10.94
CA ARG A 164 2.86 16.76 -12.26
C ARG A 164 3.16 18.05 -13.02
N GLN A 165 4.02 18.90 -12.48
CA GLN A 165 4.51 20.11 -13.15
C GLN A 165 5.77 19.78 -13.97
N MET A 166 5.97 20.51 -15.08
CA MET A 166 7.21 20.40 -15.84
C MET A 166 8.40 20.89 -15.00
N ARG A 167 9.45 20.08 -14.88
CA ARG A 167 10.71 20.49 -14.26
C ARG A 167 11.68 20.92 -15.37
N CYS A 168 12.03 22.20 -15.40
CA CYS A 168 13.09 22.70 -16.26
C CYS A 168 14.43 22.19 -15.73
N LEU A 169 15.02 21.22 -16.43
CA LEU A 169 16.38 20.78 -16.18
C LEU A 169 17.34 21.77 -16.85
N PRO A 170 18.40 22.23 -16.18
CA PRO A 170 19.41 23.06 -16.84
C PRO A 170 20.01 22.26 -18.00
N GLY A 171 19.93 22.84 -19.20
CA GLY A 171 20.45 22.23 -20.41
C GLY A 171 21.95 21.97 -20.28
N ARG A 172 22.40 20.82 -20.77
CA ARG A 172 23.83 20.59 -21.01
C ARG A 172 24.18 21.27 -22.33
N SER A 173 25.29 22.01 -22.38
CA SER A 173 25.83 22.52 -23.64
C SER A 173 26.15 21.33 -24.54
N HIS A 174 25.49 21.23 -25.69
CA HIS A 174 25.84 20.23 -26.70
C HIS A 174 27.24 20.54 -27.23
N PRO A 175 28.16 19.56 -27.29
CA PRO A 175 29.45 19.79 -27.93
C PRO A 175 29.21 20.16 -29.39
N ALA A 176 29.95 21.15 -29.89
CA ALA A 176 29.87 21.54 -31.29
C ALA A 176 30.23 20.32 -32.17
N LEU A 177 29.32 19.93 -33.06
CA LEU A 177 29.57 18.89 -34.05
C LEU A 177 30.56 19.48 -35.07
N THR A 178 31.86 19.31 -34.82
CA THR A 178 32.91 19.71 -35.76
C THR A 178 33.13 18.56 -36.74
N TRP A 179 32.78 18.78 -38.00
CA TRP A 179 33.09 17.85 -39.09
C TRP A 179 34.58 18.00 -39.46
N PRO A 180 35.31 16.90 -39.75
CA PRO A 180 36.66 16.94 -40.31
C PRO A 180 36.69 17.50 -41.74
#